data_AF-A0A5B7FK06-F1
#
_entry.id   AF-A0A5B7FK06-F1
#
_cell.length_a   1.000
_cell.length_b   1.000
_cell.length_c   1.000
_cell.angle_alpha   90.00
_cell.angle_beta   90.00
_cell.angle_gamma   90.00
#
_symmetry.space_group_name_H-M   'P 1'
#
loop_
_entity.id
_entity.type
_entity.pdbx_description
1 polymer ?
#
loop_
_entity_poly.entity_id
_entity_poly.type
_entity_poly.pdbx_seq_one_letter_code
_entity_poly.pdbx_strand_id
1 'polypeptide(L)'
;MPPRNLRPKLDSFPSKSSKIIGGQEATEGQLPYQMSFQEKVLGRWFHFCGAVIISPNFVLTAAHCVEGGDFTSPTGLRHNIK
;
A
#
# COMPACT_ATOMS: atom_id res chain seq x y z
N MET A 1 -22.32 10.88 28.15
CA MET A 1 -22.28 9.52 28.74
C MET A 1 -23.60 8.82 28.42
N PRO A 2 -23.62 7.77 27.56
CA PRO A 2 -24.78 6.92 27.36
C PRO A 2 -24.85 5.79 28.42
N PRO A 3 -26.04 5.21 28.71
CA PRO A 3 -26.27 4.39 29.90
C PRO A 3 -25.80 2.94 29.77
N ARG A 4 -25.47 2.37 30.93
CA ARG A 4 -25.12 0.97 31.20
C ARG A 4 -26.31 0.06 30.92
N ASN A 5 -26.29 -0.69 29.82
CA ASN A 5 -26.73 -2.09 29.71
C ASN A 5 -26.79 -2.52 28.24
N LEU A 6 -25.65 -2.96 27.71
CA LEU A 6 -25.58 -4.02 26.70
C LEU A 6 -24.15 -4.58 26.75
N ARG A 7 -23.97 -5.81 27.21
CA ARG A 7 -22.73 -6.57 26.98
C ARG A 7 -22.96 -7.45 25.75
N PRO A 8 -22.39 -7.15 24.57
CA PRO A 8 -22.17 -8.18 23.56
C PRO A 8 -20.88 -8.93 23.92
N LYS A 9 -20.90 -10.24 23.70
CA LYS A 9 -19.79 -11.18 23.93
C LYS A 9 -18.48 -10.66 23.34
N LEU A 10 -17.39 -11.06 23.98
CA LEU A 10 -16.02 -10.93 23.47
C LEU A 10 -15.83 -11.90 22.29
N ASP A 11 -16.61 -11.73 21.22
CA ASP A 11 -16.45 -12.48 19.99
C ASP A 11 -15.32 -11.78 19.22
N SER A 12 -14.14 -12.41 19.24
CA SER A 12 -13.02 -12.23 18.30
C SER A 12 -12.97 -10.89 17.56
N PHE A 13 -12.02 -10.02 17.91
CA PHE A 13 -11.69 -8.83 17.09
C PHE A 13 -11.68 -9.24 15.61
N PRO A 14 -12.56 -8.67 14.77
CA PRO A 14 -12.66 -9.11 13.38
C PRO A 14 -11.29 -8.93 12.75
N SER A 15 -10.73 -10.05 12.27
CA SER A 15 -9.50 -10.04 11.49
C SER A 15 -9.69 -9.03 10.36
N LYS A 16 -8.89 -7.95 10.38
CA LYS A 16 -8.78 -6.90 9.35
C LYS A 16 -9.95 -6.89 8.36
N SER A 17 -11.01 -6.15 8.66
CA SER A 17 -11.98 -5.83 7.62
C SER A 17 -11.23 -5.29 6.40
N SER A 18 -11.52 -5.85 5.22
CA SER A 18 -11.00 -5.31 3.97
C SER A 18 -11.41 -3.83 3.93
N LYS A 19 -10.42 -2.93 3.86
CA LYS A 19 -10.67 -1.49 3.76
C LYS A 19 -11.21 -1.07 2.39
N ILE A 20 -11.28 -2.00 1.43
CA ILE A 20 -11.75 -1.75 0.08
C ILE A 20 -13.23 -2.12 0.01
N ILE A 21 -14.10 -1.10 -0.11
CA ILE A 21 -15.56 -1.27 -0.24
C ILE A 21 -15.91 -1.24 -1.72
N GLY A 22 -16.65 -2.25 -2.21
CA GLY A 22 -17.13 -2.32 -3.59
C GLY A 22 -16.07 -2.63 -4.65
N GLY A 23 -14.82 -2.85 -4.24
CA GLY A 23 -13.75 -3.32 -5.12
C GLY A 23 -13.70 -4.84 -5.21
N GLN A 24 -12.88 -5.34 -6.14
CA GLN A 24 -12.56 -6.75 -6.30
C GLN A 24 -11.05 -6.94 -6.16
N GLU A 25 -10.64 -8.09 -5.61
CA GLU A 25 -9.23 -8.46 -5.55
C GLU A 25 -8.69 -8.64 -6.98
N ALA A 26 -7.51 -8.07 -7.23
CA ALA A 26 -6.86 -8.24 -8.52
C ALA A 26 -6.21 -9.63 -8.58
N THR A 27 -6.40 -10.36 -9.69
CA THR A 27 -5.65 -11.60 -9.91
C THR A 27 -4.17 -11.27 -10.17
N GLU A 28 -3.30 -12.24 -9.93
CA GLU A 28 -1.87 -12.11 -10.23
C GLU A 28 -1.66 -11.71 -11.70
N GLY A 29 -0.79 -10.72 -11.94
CA GLY A 29 -0.54 -10.17 -13.28
C GLY A 29 -1.68 -9.37 -13.91
N GLN A 30 -2.83 -9.17 -13.27
CA GLN A 30 -3.96 -8.43 -13.87
C GLN A 30 -3.62 -6.96 -14.18
N LEU A 31 -2.80 -6.35 -13.32
CA LEU A 31 -2.37 -4.96 -13.43
C LEU A 31 -0.84 -4.92 -13.43
N PRO A 32 -0.18 -5.36 -14.53
CA PRO A 32 1.27 -5.57 -14.56
C PRO A 32 2.07 -4.27 -14.45
N TYR A 33 1.43 -3.14 -14.75
CA TYR A 33 2.00 -1.81 -14.61
C TYR A 33 1.87 -1.24 -13.18
N GLN A 34 1.10 -1.87 -12.29
CA GLN A 34 0.91 -1.39 -10.92
C GLN A 34 2.17 -1.62 -10.10
N MET A 35 2.67 -0.55 -9.47
CA MET A 35 3.87 -0.61 -8.63
C MET A 35 3.61 -0.09 -7.22
N SER A 36 4.28 -0.71 -6.26
CA SER A 36 4.30 -0.30 -4.85
C SER A 36 5.60 0.46 -4.57
N PHE A 37 5.50 1.74 -4.22
CA PHE A 37 6.63 2.47 -3.64
C PHE A 37 6.76 2.13 -2.16
N GLN A 38 7.99 1.77 -1.79
CA GLN A 38 8.32 1.25 -0.48
C GLN A 38 9.58 1.93 0.05
N GLU A 39 9.66 2.12 1.36
CA GLU A 39 10.86 2.59 2.04
C GLU A 39 11.29 1.57 3.10
N LYS A 40 12.59 1.48 3.38
CA LYS A 40 13.13 0.60 4.41
C LYS A 40 13.15 1.30 5.77
N VAL A 41 12.16 1.02 6.60
CA VAL A 41 12.02 1.58 7.96
C VAL A 41 12.31 0.48 8.99
N LEU A 42 13.26 0.72 9.89
CA LEU A 42 13.65 -0.22 10.96
C LEU A 42 13.94 -1.64 10.42
N GLY A 43 14.61 -1.73 9.27
CA GLY A 43 14.96 -3.00 8.63
C GLY A 43 13.84 -3.68 7.84
N ARG A 44 12.63 -3.11 7.79
CA ARG A 44 11.47 -3.66 7.07
C ARG A 44 11.04 -2.73 5.93
N TRP A 45 10.56 -3.32 4.84
CA TRP A 45 9.97 -2.56 3.74
C TRP A 45 8.53 -2.15 4.07
N PHE A 46 8.23 -0.87 3.91
CA PHE A 46 6.91 -0.29 4.17
C PHE A 46 6.40 0.41 2.92
N HIS A 47 5.19 0.07 2.47
CA HIS A 47 4.54 0.74 1.35
C HIS A 47 3.97 2.09 1.78
N PHE A 48 4.24 3.14 1.00
CA PHE A 48 3.77 4.49 1.30
C PHE A 48 3.04 5.17 0.12
N CYS A 49 3.33 4.78 -1.13
CA CYS A 49 2.70 5.35 -2.32
C CYS A 49 2.53 4.31 -3.46
N GLY A 50 1.59 4.57 -4.37
CA GLY A 50 1.46 3.85 -5.63
C GLY A 50 2.26 4.49 -6.77
N ALA A 51 2.52 3.73 -7.82
CA ALA A 51 3.13 4.22 -9.06
C ALA A 51 2.75 3.34 -10.26
N VAL A 52 3.00 3.83 -11.48
CA VAL A 52 2.67 3.15 -12.74
C VAL A 52 3.88 3.08 -13.65
N ILE A 53 4.19 1.90 -14.18
CA ILE A 53 5.24 1.71 -15.20
C ILE A 53 4.75 2.29 -16.53
N ILE A 54 5.48 3.25 -17.08
CA ILE A 54 5.15 3.89 -18.37
C ILE A 54 6.15 3.53 -19.47
N SER A 55 7.33 3.03 -19.12
CA SER A 55 8.33 2.50 -20.04
C SER A 55 9.35 1.62 -19.28
N PRO A 56 10.31 0.94 -19.96
CA PRO A 56 11.31 0.11 -19.30
C PRO A 56 12.13 0.82 -18.21
N ASN A 57 12.32 2.14 -18.34
CA ASN A 57 13.16 2.93 -17.42
C ASN A 57 12.41 4.08 -16.74
N PHE A 58 11.10 4.20 -16.95
CA PHE A 58 10.32 5.32 -16.42
C PHE A 58 9.07 4.84 -15.69
N VAL A 59 8.85 5.42 -14.52
CA VAL A 59 7.70 5.20 -13.64
C VAL A 59 7.07 6.55 -13.34
N LEU A 60 5.73 6.60 -13.38
CA LEU A 60 4.94 7.78 -13.05
C LEU A 60 4.32 7.63 -11.65
N THR A 61 4.41 8.69 -10.84
CA THR A 61 3.79 8.78 -9.50
C THR A 61 3.37 10.22 -9.20
N ALA A 62 2.77 10.45 -8.03
CA ALA A 62 2.45 11.80 -7.57
C ALA A 62 3.71 12.54 -7.07
N ALA A 63 3.78 13.85 -7.30
CA ALA A 63 4.92 14.67 -6.88
C ALA A 63 5.17 14.62 -5.36
N HIS A 64 4.12 14.63 -4.53
CA HIS A 64 4.25 14.57 -3.08
C HIS A 64 4.80 13.22 -2.57
N CYS A 65 4.77 12.16 -3.39
CA CYS A 65 5.39 10.88 -3.04
C CYS A 65 6.92 10.94 -3.18
N VAL A 66 7.45 11.94 -3.89
CA VAL A 66 8.87 12.11 -4.14
C VAL A 66 9.44 13.43 -3.61
N GLU A 67 8.65 14.18 -2.86
CA GLU A 67 9.08 15.45 -2.27
C GLU A 67 10.05 15.20 -1.10
N GLY A 68 11.19 15.89 -1.10
CA GLY A 68 12.15 15.87 0.02
C GLY A 68 13.03 14.62 0.13
N GLY A 69 12.96 13.68 -0.82
CA GLY A 69 13.83 12.50 -0.87
C GLY A 69 14.67 12.44 -2.14
N ASP A 70 15.77 11.68 -2.09
CA ASP A 70 16.61 11.40 -3.26
C ASP A 70 16.11 10.13 -3.99
N PHE A 71 15.11 10.31 -4.84
CA PHE A 71 14.50 9.23 -5.63
C PHE A 71 15.25 8.97 -6.94
N THR A 72 16.41 9.60 -7.14
CA THR A 72 17.30 9.30 -8.27
C THR A 72 18.06 7.97 -8.07
N SER A 73 18.10 7.46 -6.83
CA SER A 73 18.69 6.16 -6.50
C SER A 73 17.63 5.05 -6.51
N PRO A 74 17.68 4.10 -7.47
CA PRO A 74 16.73 2.99 -7.56
C PRO A 74 16.83 2.03 -6.37
N THR A 75 17.88 2.14 -5.54
CA THR A 75 18.11 1.31 -4.34
C THR A 75 16.99 1.45 -3.30
N GLY A 76 16.30 2.59 -3.26
CA GLY A 76 15.16 2.82 -2.38
C GLY A 76 13.85 2.23 -2.89
N LEU A 77 13.76 1.84 -4.17
CA LEU A 77 12.50 1.51 -4.83
C LEU A 77 12.46 0.03 -5.20
N ARG A 78 11.82 -0.78 -4.36
CA ARG A 78 11.59 -2.20 -4.67
C ARG A 78 10.38 -2.35 -5.61
N HIS A 79 10.62 -2.70 -6.87
CA HIS A 79 9.58 -3.12 -7.82
C HIS A 79 9.18 -4.58 -7.58
N ASN A 80 8.27 -4.82 -6.64
CA ASN A 80 7.63 -6.15 -6.54
C ASN A 80 6.50 -6.25 -7.54
N ILE A 81 6.87 -6.40 -8.80
CA ILE A 81 6.00 -7.08 -9.74
C ILE A 81 6.01 -8.53 -9.24
N LYS A 82 4.93 -8.96 -8.59
CA LYS A 82 4.66 -10.39 -8.42
C LYS A 82 3.99 -10.86 -9.70
#